data_AF-A0A2P7TMK8-F1
#
_entry.id   AF-A0A2P7TMK8-F1
#
_cell.length_a   1.000
_cell.length_b   1.000
_cell.length_c   1.000
_cell.angle_alpha   90.00
_cell.angle_beta   90.00
_cell.angle_gamma   90.00
#
_symmetry.space_group_name_H-M   'P 1'
#
loop_
_entity.id
_entity.type
_entity.pdbx_description
1 polymer ?
#
loop_
_entity_poly.entity_id
_entity_poly.type
_entity_poly.pdbx_seq_one_letter_code
_entity_poly.pdbx_strand_id
1 'polypeptide(L)'
;MKTALFCVLLMLIAAMLPACKDDGKPASANHKMQQPAPATSDGQTMPQTEAAQPFVPENDSIGWEYETREDNTGTPHTKIYLNYRGVKYRAATGIGYYKELPKAEYGATRYAVPQTALTATTSFWAGMQQTCYAGVEDNYLVIYLRTTDAGDKTGHDAVFVPVMKLDLKSAMKPR
;
A
#
# COMPACT_ATOMS: atom_id res chain seq x y z
N MET A 1 -5.83 49.24 -9.60
CA MET A 1 -4.84 49.52 -10.68
C MET A 1 -3.44 49.38 -10.10
N LYS A 2 -2.53 48.75 -10.86
CA LYS A 2 -1.06 48.63 -10.66
C LYS A 2 -0.61 47.61 -9.59
N THR A 3 0.33 46.68 -9.80
CA THR A 3 1.03 46.10 -10.96
C THR A 3 1.78 44.88 -10.41
N ALA A 4 1.92 43.82 -11.21
CA ALA A 4 2.65 42.60 -10.89
C ALA A 4 4.15 42.83 -10.67
N LEU A 5 4.79 41.94 -9.92
CA LEU A 5 6.21 41.61 -10.14
C LEU A 5 6.41 40.10 -10.00
N PHE A 6 6.30 39.43 -11.14
CA PHE A 6 6.90 38.12 -11.41
C PHE A 6 8.43 38.31 -11.43
N CYS A 7 9.18 37.56 -10.63
CA CYS A 7 10.60 37.34 -10.88
C CYS A 7 10.89 35.84 -10.87
N VAL A 8 11.05 35.36 -12.10
CA VAL A 8 11.64 34.10 -12.53
C VAL A 8 13.04 33.96 -11.93
N LEU A 9 13.33 32.82 -11.30
CA LEU A 9 14.70 32.28 -11.30
C LEU A 9 14.68 30.75 -11.31
N LEU A 10 14.59 30.21 -12.53
CA LEU A 10 15.05 28.87 -12.88
C LEU A 10 16.58 28.86 -12.78
N MET A 11 17.14 28.06 -11.87
CA MET A 11 18.58 27.78 -11.82
C MET A 11 18.82 26.27 -11.85
N LEU A 12 19.22 25.85 -13.06
CA LEU A 12 20.12 24.76 -13.43
C LEU A 12 20.07 23.43 -12.67
N ILE A 13 19.57 22.44 -13.42
CA ILE A 13 19.87 21.02 -13.29
C ILE A 13 21.32 20.80 -13.75
N ALA A 14 22.19 20.31 -12.88
CA ALA A 14 23.45 19.68 -13.27
C ALA A 14 23.38 18.20 -12.90
N ALA A 15 23.32 17.37 -13.95
CA ALA A 15 23.34 15.93 -13.90
C ALA A 15 24.67 15.41 -13.30
N MET A 16 24.58 14.55 -12.30
CA MET A 16 25.67 13.64 -11.93
C MET A 16 25.22 12.22 -12.27
N LEU A 17 25.68 11.73 -13.42
CA LEU A 17 25.58 10.32 -13.80
C LEU A 17 26.70 9.54 -13.10
N PRO A 18 26.44 8.39 -12.47
CA PRO A 18 27.48 7.45 -12.08
C PRO A 18 28.03 6.75 -13.34
N ALA A 19 29.36 6.76 -13.46
CA ALA A 19 30.11 6.08 -14.49
C ALA A 19 29.87 4.56 -14.46
N CYS A 20 29.54 4.00 -15.62
CA CYS A 20 29.63 2.57 -15.88
C CYS A 20 31.08 2.12 -15.72
N LYS A 21 31.32 1.13 -14.86
CA LYS A 21 32.47 0.25 -14.98
C LYS A 21 31.96 -1.14 -15.37
N ASP A 22 32.22 -1.43 -16.63
CA ASP A 22 32.09 -2.74 -17.25
C ASP A 22 33.48 -3.37 -17.17
N ASP A 23 33.63 -4.45 -16.41
CA ASP A 23 34.86 -5.23 -16.37
C ASP A 23 34.54 -6.71 -16.07
N GLY A 24 34.69 -7.55 -17.10
CA GLY A 24 35.26 -8.89 -16.95
C GLY A 24 34.30 -10.09 -16.83
N LYS A 25 34.06 -10.75 -17.96
CA LYS A 25 33.79 -12.21 -18.07
C LYS A 25 34.98 -12.82 -18.87
N PRO A 26 35.25 -14.15 -18.92
CA PRO A 26 34.86 -15.29 -18.08
C PRO A 26 36.08 -16.06 -17.52
N ALA A 27 35.85 -16.97 -16.56
CA ALA A 27 36.69 -18.16 -16.43
C ALA A 27 35.83 -19.40 -16.14
N SER A 28 35.85 -20.33 -17.09
CA SER A 28 35.40 -21.71 -16.94
C SER A 28 36.19 -22.44 -15.85
N ALA A 29 35.50 -23.22 -15.03
CA ALA A 29 36.09 -24.41 -14.43
C ALA A 29 35.05 -25.53 -14.42
N ASN A 30 35.29 -26.51 -15.29
CA ASN A 30 34.72 -27.84 -15.25
C ASN A 30 34.97 -28.48 -13.88
N HIS A 31 33.95 -29.01 -13.23
CA HIS A 31 34.11 -30.22 -12.43
C HIS A 31 32.96 -31.19 -12.72
N LYS A 32 33.36 -32.31 -13.31
CA LYS A 32 32.63 -33.54 -13.54
C LYS A 32 32.80 -34.43 -12.31
N MET A 33 31.87 -35.39 -12.14
CA MET A 33 31.82 -36.50 -11.16
C MET A 33 31.05 -36.13 -9.88
N GLN A 34 30.12 -36.92 -9.33
CA GLN A 34 29.76 -38.33 -9.54
C GLN A 34 28.37 -38.56 -8.92
N GLN A 35 27.53 -39.35 -9.58
CA GLN A 35 26.26 -39.87 -9.07
C GLN A 35 26.50 -41.26 -8.46
N PRO A 36 25.85 -41.58 -7.33
CA PRO A 36 25.02 -42.80 -7.25
C PRO A 36 23.73 -42.55 -6.44
N ALA A 37 22.55 -42.76 -7.02
CA ALA A 37 21.68 -43.96 -6.92
C ALA A 37 20.63 -43.85 -5.77
N PRO A 38 19.42 -44.44 -5.94
CA PRO A 38 18.19 -43.93 -5.35
C PRO A 38 17.92 -44.51 -3.95
N ALA A 39 17.53 -43.66 -3.02
CA ALA A 39 16.88 -44.10 -1.78
C ALA A 39 15.36 -43.96 -1.96
N THR A 40 14.68 -45.09 -2.10
CA THR A 40 13.24 -45.22 -1.84
C THR A 40 12.97 -44.79 -0.41
N SER A 41 12.32 -43.63 -0.25
CA SER A 41 11.77 -43.20 1.03
C SER A 41 10.25 -43.26 0.90
N ASP A 42 9.66 -44.30 1.46
CA ASP A 42 8.24 -44.38 1.76
C ASP A 42 7.88 -43.25 2.72
N GLY A 43 7.50 -42.10 2.16
CA GLY A 43 7.01 -40.95 2.90
C GLY A 43 5.49 -40.96 2.87
N GLN A 44 4.88 -41.30 4.01
CA GLN A 44 3.46 -41.10 4.27
C GLN A 44 3.02 -39.70 3.80
N THR A 45 2.15 -39.65 2.81
CA THR A 45 1.43 -38.44 2.43
C THR A 45 0.52 -38.06 3.59
N MET A 46 1.01 -37.19 4.48
CA MET A 46 0.11 -36.45 5.37
C MET A 46 -0.80 -35.59 4.48
N PRO A 47 -2.13 -35.56 4.74
CA PRO A 47 -3.02 -34.69 3.98
C PRO A 47 -2.56 -33.25 4.21
N GLN A 48 -1.98 -32.68 3.16
CA GLN A 48 -1.67 -31.27 3.09
C GLN A 48 -3.03 -30.56 3.14
N THR A 49 -3.42 -30.07 4.32
CA THR A 49 -4.53 -29.15 4.48
C THR A 49 -4.24 -28.00 3.54
N GLU A 50 -4.93 -27.99 2.41
CA GLU A 50 -4.86 -26.93 1.42
C GLU A 50 -5.22 -25.65 2.15
N ALA A 51 -4.22 -24.81 2.41
CA ALA A 51 -4.43 -23.53 3.07
C ALA A 51 -5.44 -22.77 2.21
N ALA A 52 -6.65 -22.61 2.74
CA ALA A 52 -7.73 -21.97 2.01
C ALA A 52 -7.25 -20.58 1.59
N GLN A 53 -7.19 -20.35 0.27
CA GLN A 53 -6.84 -19.05 -0.29
C GLN A 53 -7.77 -17.99 0.34
N PRO A 54 -7.25 -16.84 0.78
CA PRO A 54 -8.07 -15.78 1.36
C PRO A 54 -9.13 -15.33 0.35
N PHE A 55 -10.39 -15.28 0.78
CA PHE A 55 -11.52 -14.89 -0.06
C PHE A 55 -11.40 -13.42 -0.49
N VAL A 56 -11.09 -13.17 -1.76
CA VAL A 56 -11.09 -11.83 -2.35
C VAL A 56 -12.49 -11.53 -2.90
N PRO A 57 -13.18 -10.47 -2.42
CA PRO A 57 -14.48 -10.12 -2.97
C PRO A 57 -14.34 -9.51 -4.37
N GLU A 58 -14.62 -10.29 -5.41
CA GLU A 58 -14.47 -9.83 -6.81
C GLU A 58 -15.60 -8.89 -7.27
N ASN A 59 -16.76 -8.88 -6.60
CA ASN A 59 -17.97 -8.16 -7.04
C ASN A 59 -18.59 -7.24 -5.98
N ASP A 60 -17.92 -7.03 -4.84
CA ASP A 60 -18.45 -6.14 -3.82
C ASP A 60 -18.10 -4.68 -4.10
N SER A 61 -19.07 -3.78 -3.89
CA SER A 61 -18.82 -2.35 -3.88
C SER A 61 -17.95 -2.01 -2.67
N ILE A 62 -16.70 -1.65 -2.94
CA ILE A 62 -15.74 -1.14 -1.96
C ILE A 62 -15.21 0.20 -2.46
N GLY A 63 -15.25 1.21 -1.60
CA GLY A 63 -14.78 2.55 -1.95
C GLY A 63 -14.59 3.43 -0.72
N TRP A 64 -14.07 4.62 -0.93
CA TRP A 64 -13.78 5.56 0.15
C TRP A 64 -14.71 6.77 0.09
N GLU A 65 -15.12 7.23 1.26
CA GLU A 65 -15.86 8.46 1.44
C GLU A 65 -15.21 9.35 2.50
N TYR A 66 -15.36 10.65 2.34
CA TYR A 66 -14.66 11.65 3.14
C TYR A 66 -15.62 12.72 3.64
N GLU A 67 -15.53 13.04 4.93
CA GLU A 67 -16.18 14.21 5.51
C GLU A 67 -15.10 15.15 6.04
N THR A 68 -14.82 16.22 5.29
CA THR A 68 -13.81 17.21 5.65
C THR A 68 -14.45 18.45 6.25
N ARG A 69 -13.87 18.95 7.35
CA ARG A 69 -14.19 20.26 7.92
C ARG A 69 -12.90 21.01 8.19
N GLU A 70 -12.85 22.27 7.81
CA GLU A 70 -11.72 23.14 8.15
C GLU A 70 -11.94 23.76 9.53
N ASP A 71 -10.86 23.90 10.30
CA ASP A 71 -10.86 24.70 11.51
C ASP A 71 -10.60 26.19 11.22
N ASN A 72 -10.56 27.02 12.27
CA ASN A 72 -10.37 28.47 12.13
C ASN A 72 -9.00 28.86 11.54
N THR A 73 -8.06 27.93 11.42
CA THR A 73 -6.74 28.14 10.81
C THR A 73 -6.68 27.66 9.36
N GLY A 74 -7.80 27.14 8.83
CA GLY A 74 -7.86 26.52 7.51
C GLY A 74 -7.26 25.11 7.47
N THR A 75 -7.05 24.47 8.63
CA THR A 75 -6.56 23.09 8.67
C THR A 75 -7.71 22.13 8.40
N PRO A 76 -7.65 21.29 7.35
CA PRO A 76 -8.69 20.32 7.03
C PRO A 76 -8.62 19.12 7.96
N HIS A 77 -9.69 18.88 8.72
CA HIS A 77 -9.90 17.69 9.55
C HIS A 77 -10.90 16.78 8.84
N THR A 78 -10.44 15.60 8.42
CA THR A 78 -11.22 14.67 7.61
C THR A 78 -11.52 13.39 8.37
N LYS A 79 -12.80 13.02 8.42
CA LYS A 79 -13.21 11.65 8.77
C LYS A 79 -13.19 10.80 7.50
N ILE A 80 -12.56 9.63 7.59
CA ILE A 80 -12.34 8.73 6.48
C ILE A 80 -13.21 7.50 6.70
N TYR A 81 -14.06 7.18 5.72
CA TYR A 81 -14.96 6.04 5.77
C TYR A 81 -14.64 5.07 4.64
N LEU A 82 -14.58 3.79 4.95
CA LEU A 82 -14.69 2.75 3.94
C LEU A 82 -16.17 2.47 3.74
N ASN A 83 -16.67 2.65 2.53
CA ASN A 83 -17.98 2.16 2.12
C ASN A 83 -17.80 0.73 1.59
N TYR A 84 -18.42 -0.23 2.28
CA TYR A 84 -18.43 -1.63 1.86
C TYR A 84 -19.89 -2.11 1.81
N ARG A 85 -20.33 -2.54 0.63
CA ARG A 85 -21.73 -2.96 0.35
C ARG A 85 -22.77 -1.92 0.77
N GLY A 86 -22.48 -0.63 0.61
CA GLY A 86 -23.39 0.47 0.96
C GLY A 86 -23.39 0.87 2.44
N VAL A 87 -22.61 0.18 3.28
CA VAL A 87 -22.46 0.53 4.71
C VAL A 87 -21.16 1.30 4.90
N LYS A 88 -21.24 2.46 5.57
CA LYS A 88 -20.06 3.29 5.90
C LYS A 88 -19.44 2.84 7.21
N TYR A 89 -18.16 2.51 7.16
CA TYR A 89 -17.35 2.15 8.31
C TYR A 89 -16.28 3.21 8.53
N ARG A 90 -16.29 3.88 9.70
CA ARG A 90 -15.30 4.92 10.00
C ARG A 90 -13.93 4.28 10.23
N ALA A 91 -13.03 4.45 9.27
CA ALA A 91 -11.69 3.87 9.27
C ALA A 91 -10.73 4.68 10.15
N ALA A 92 -10.72 6.00 9.99
CA ALA A 92 -9.77 6.88 10.66
C ALA A 92 -10.27 8.33 10.69
N THR A 93 -9.50 9.18 11.37
CA THR A 93 -9.56 10.64 11.24
C THR A 93 -8.16 11.13 10.92
N GLY A 94 -8.04 12.10 10.03
CA GLY A 94 -6.76 12.61 9.60
C GLY A 94 -6.81 14.09 9.25
N ILE A 95 -5.63 14.63 8.96
CA ILE A 95 -5.46 16.00 8.52
C ILE A 95 -5.14 15.98 7.02
N GLY A 96 -5.89 16.75 6.24
CA GLY A 96 -5.68 16.88 4.80
C GLY A 96 -6.91 16.46 3.98
N TYR A 97 -6.90 16.82 2.70
CA TYR A 97 -7.92 16.37 1.76
C TYR A 97 -7.55 14.99 1.23
N TYR A 98 -8.44 14.04 1.39
CA TYR A 98 -8.21 12.65 0.98
C TYR A 98 -8.71 12.40 -0.43
N LYS A 99 -8.02 11.49 -1.11
CA LYS A 99 -8.42 10.97 -2.41
C LYS A 99 -8.09 9.48 -2.48
N GLU A 100 -8.84 8.77 -3.31
CA GLU A 100 -8.49 7.40 -3.62
C GLU A 100 -7.14 7.33 -4.33
N LEU A 101 -6.32 6.36 -3.94
CA LEU A 101 -5.02 6.10 -4.53
C LEU A 101 -5.21 5.17 -5.74
N PRO A 102 -4.77 5.55 -6.94
CA PRO A 102 -4.83 4.68 -8.11
C PRO A 102 -4.05 3.39 -7.88
N LYS A 103 -4.59 2.23 -8.28
CA LYS A 103 -3.91 0.93 -8.13
C LYS A 103 -2.51 0.90 -8.76
N ALA A 104 -2.29 1.63 -9.85
CA ALA A 104 -0.97 1.74 -10.49
C ALA A 104 0.10 2.37 -9.59
N GLU A 105 -0.30 3.10 -8.55
CA GLU A 105 0.59 3.71 -7.57
C GLU A 105 0.80 2.84 -6.33
N TYR A 106 0.16 1.67 -6.25
CA TYR A 106 0.43 0.71 -5.17
C TYR A 106 1.87 0.23 -5.32
N GLY A 107 2.52 -0.12 -4.21
CA GLY A 107 3.93 -0.48 -4.15
C GLY A 107 4.91 0.68 -4.43
N ALA A 108 4.46 1.86 -4.89
CA ALA A 108 5.34 3.01 -4.98
C ALA A 108 5.84 3.39 -3.58
N THR A 109 7.16 3.57 -3.45
CA THR A 109 7.87 3.81 -2.18
C THR A 109 7.21 4.89 -1.31
N ARG A 110 6.66 5.94 -1.92
CA ARG A 110 5.98 7.00 -1.17
C ARG A 110 4.72 6.54 -0.43
N TYR A 111 3.99 5.55 -0.95
CA TYR A 111 2.77 5.03 -0.30
C TYR A 111 2.99 3.70 0.40
N ALA A 112 3.84 2.83 -0.16
CA ALA A 112 4.12 1.48 0.32
C ALA A 112 2.87 0.62 0.58
N VAL A 113 1.77 0.91 -0.14
CA VAL A 113 0.55 0.10 -0.10
C VAL A 113 0.83 -1.23 -0.81
N PRO A 114 0.52 -2.40 -0.22
CA PRO A 114 0.70 -3.69 -0.88
C PRO A 114 -0.09 -3.79 -2.19
N GLN A 115 0.49 -4.45 -3.20
CA GLN A 115 -0.20 -4.72 -4.48
C GLN A 115 -1.46 -5.57 -4.31
N THR A 116 -1.54 -6.34 -3.23
CA THR A 116 -2.68 -7.19 -2.87
C THR A 116 -3.82 -6.41 -2.20
N ALA A 117 -3.64 -5.11 -1.91
CA ALA A 117 -4.71 -4.29 -1.35
C ALA A 117 -5.89 -4.18 -2.34
N LEU A 118 -7.11 -4.19 -1.80
CA LEU A 118 -8.33 -4.06 -2.58
C LEU A 118 -8.53 -2.62 -3.06
N THR A 119 -8.40 -1.66 -2.14
CA THR A 119 -8.45 -0.21 -2.38
C THR A 119 -7.57 0.50 -1.35
N ALA A 120 -7.19 1.74 -1.63
CA ALA A 120 -6.41 2.60 -0.75
C ALA A 120 -6.77 4.07 -0.94
N THR A 121 -6.57 4.86 0.10
CA THR A 121 -6.75 6.31 0.08
C THR A 121 -5.54 6.99 0.69
N THR A 122 -5.24 8.20 0.24
CA THR A 122 -4.12 8.98 0.74
C THR A 122 -4.48 10.45 0.85
N SER A 123 -3.81 11.13 1.78
CA SER A 123 -3.73 12.57 1.84
C SER A 123 -2.30 13.03 2.03
N PHE A 124 -2.04 14.28 1.68
CA PHE A 124 -0.82 15.00 2.00
C PHE A 124 -1.19 16.42 2.40
N TRP A 125 -0.83 16.82 3.62
CA TRP A 125 -1.06 18.17 4.13
C TRP A 125 0.10 18.61 5.01
N ALA A 126 0.64 19.80 4.73
CA ALA A 126 1.71 20.42 5.52
C ALA A 126 2.90 19.47 5.81
N GLY A 127 3.32 18.67 4.83
CA GLY A 127 4.43 17.71 4.98
C GLY A 127 4.02 16.35 5.57
N MET A 128 2.79 16.21 6.06
CA MET A 128 2.27 14.96 6.61
C MET A 128 1.53 14.17 5.54
N GLN A 129 1.99 12.96 5.25
CA GLN A 129 1.25 12.00 4.47
C GLN A 129 0.50 11.05 5.40
N GLN A 130 -0.76 10.77 5.06
CA GLN A 130 -1.54 9.73 5.71
C GLN A 130 -2.12 8.82 4.63
N THR A 131 -2.01 7.51 4.84
CA THR A 131 -2.44 6.51 3.86
C THR A 131 -3.19 5.41 4.59
N CYS A 132 -4.34 5.02 4.05
CA CYS A 132 -5.09 3.84 4.49
C CYS A 132 -5.24 2.87 3.32
N TYR A 133 -5.30 1.57 3.59
CA TYR A 133 -5.72 0.60 2.60
C TYR A 133 -6.64 -0.45 3.22
N ALA A 134 -7.44 -1.09 2.38
CA ALA A 134 -8.24 -2.25 2.75
C ALA A 134 -7.66 -3.51 2.10
N GLY A 135 -7.47 -4.57 2.88
CA GLY A 135 -6.99 -5.88 2.43
C GLY A 135 -7.84 -7.01 3.00
N VAL A 136 -7.53 -8.24 2.62
CA VAL A 136 -8.21 -9.44 3.14
C VAL A 136 -7.25 -10.28 3.97
N GLU A 137 -7.68 -10.67 5.16
CA GLU A 137 -7.01 -11.69 5.99
C GLU A 137 -8.05 -12.68 6.51
N ASP A 138 -7.88 -13.99 6.29
CA ASP A 138 -8.67 -15.05 6.91
C ASP A 138 -10.22 -14.87 6.86
N ASN A 139 -10.75 -14.39 5.72
CA ASN A 139 -12.17 -14.03 5.51
C ASN A 139 -12.64 -12.74 6.19
N TYR A 140 -11.72 -11.86 6.54
CA TYR A 140 -12.04 -10.54 7.03
C TYR A 140 -11.53 -9.46 6.08
N LEU A 141 -12.33 -8.42 5.91
CA LEU A 141 -11.87 -7.15 5.36
C LEU A 141 -11.16 -6.39 6.49
N VAL A 142 -9.87 -6.15 6.32
CA VAL A 142 -9.04 -5.45 7.30
C VAL A 142 -8.67 -4.10 6.73
N ILE A 143 -8.91 -3.04 7.51
CA ILE A 143 -8.47 -1.69 7.17
C ILE A 143 -7.18 -1.42 7.93
N TYR A 144 -6.15 -0.98 7.21
CA TYR A 144 -4.87 -0.60 7.78
C TYR A 144 -4.65 0.89 7.63
N LEU A 145 -4.06 1.48 8.66
CA LEU A 145 -3.62 2.86 8.69
C LEU A 145 -2.09 2.90 8.78
N ARG A 146 -1.47 3.72 7.94
CA ARG A 146 -0.05 4.03 8.05
C ARG A 146 0.21 4.83 9.33
N THR A 147 1.14 4.37 10.16
CA THR A 147 1.51 5.02 11.43
C THR A 147 2.74 5.92 11.32
N THR A 148 3.53 5.78 10.25
CA THR A 148 4.68 6.65 9.97
C THR A 148 4.30 7.80 9.05
N ASP A 149 4.83 8.99 9.31
CA ASP A 149 4.71 10.11 8.40
C ASP A 149 5.67 9.95 7.19
N ALA A 150 5.54 10.85 6.21
CA ALA A 150 6.44 10.90 5.04
C ALA A 150 7.86 11.42 5.37
N GLY A 151 8.19 11.62 6.65
CA GLY A 151 9.55 11.94 7.10
C GLY A 151 10.52 10.75 7.02
N ASP A 152 9.98 9.55 6.80
CA ASP A 152 10.75 8.34 6.58
C ASP A 152 11.48 8.41 5.22
N LYS A 153 12.77 8.73 5.26
CA LYS A 153 13.59 9.13 4.10
C LYS A 153 13.73 8.04 3.03
N THR A 154 13.39 6.81 3.37
CA THR A 154 13.55 5.64 2.50
C THR A 154 12.21 5.19 1.91
N GLY A 155 11.08 5.54 2.52
CA GLY A 155 9.73 4.99 2.22
C GLY A 155 9.64 3.46 2.29
N HIS A 156 10.67 2.80 2.80
CA HIS A 156 10.74 1.35 2.96
C HIS A 156 10.23 0.89 4.34
N ASP A 157 10.15 1.79 5.33
CA ASP A 157 9.75 1.49 6.70
C ASP A 157 8.33 1.98 7.02
N ALA A 158 7.47 2.09 5.99
CA ALA A 158 6.06 2.39 6.17
C ALA A 158 5.39 1.28 6.99
N VAL A 159 5.07 1.57 8.25
CA VAL A 159 4.36 0.64 9.13
C VAL A 159 2.86 0.88 8.98
N PHE A 160 2.14 -0.21 8.72
CA PHE A 160 0.69 -0.24 8.65
C PHE A 160 0.14 -1.08 9.79
N VAL A 161 -0.85 -0.54 10.51
CA VAL A 161 -1.51 -1.24 11.62
C VAL A 161 -2.99 -1.43 11.30
N PRO A 162 -3.58 -2.58 11.65
CA PRO A 162 -5.01 -2.79 11.47
C PRO A 162 -5.78 -1.86 12.43
N VAL A 163 -6.72 -1.10 11.88
CA VAL A 163 -7.61 -0.21 12.63
C VAL A 163 -9.05 -0.71 12.66
N MET A 164 -9.39 -1.65 11.78
CA MET A 164 -10.70 -2.27 11.72
C MET A 164 -10.63 -3.64 11.04
N LYS A 165 -11.46 -4.57 11.51
CA LYS A 165 -11.63 -5.91 10.93
C LYS A 165 -13.13 -6.21 10.81
N LEU A 166 -13.58 -6.47 9.58
CA LEU A 166 -14.99 -6.74 9.25
C LEU A 166 -15.10 -8.16 8.73
N ASP A 167 -15.98 -8.96 9.32
CA ASP A 167 -16.21 -10.33 8.85
C ASP A 167 -17.02 -10.32 7.54
N LEU A 168 -16.42 -10.89 6.49
CA LEU A 168 -16.99 -10.92 5.14
C LEU A 168 -18.24 -11.83 5.07
N LYS A 169 -18.37 -12.80 5.97
CA LYS A 169 -19.50 -13.74 6.02
C LYS A 169 -20.73 -13.14 6.70
N SER A 170 -20.54 -12.36 7.77
CA SER A 170 -21.65 -11.73 8.51
C SER A 170 -22.16 -10.44 7.86
N ALA A 171 -21.36 -9.79 7.02
CA ALA A 171 -21.76 -8.64 6.21
C ALA A 171 -22.70 -8.98 5.00
N MET A 172 -23.28 -10.19 4.96
CA MET A 172 -24.20 -10.64 3.90
C MET A 172 -25.69 -10.39 4.19
N LYS A 173 -26.07 -9.83 5.34
CA LYS A 173 -27.47 -9.48 5.61
C LYS A 173 -27.74 -8.00 5.36
N PRO A 174 -28.34 -7.60 4.22
CA PRO A 174 -29.05 -6.32 4.18
C PRO A 174 -30.16 -6.37 5.23
N ARG A 175 -30.26 -5.31 6.03
CA ARG A 175 -31.46 -5.01 6.83
C ARG A 175 -32.53 -4.41 5.93
#